data_AF-A0A6V7IDA0-F1
#
_entry.id   AF-A0A6V7IDA0-F1
#
_cell.length_a   1.000
_cell.length_b   1.000
_cell.length_c   1.000
_cell.angle_alpha   90.00
_cell.angle_beta   90.00
_cell.angle_gamma   90.00
#
_symmetry.space_group_name_H-M   'P 1'
#
loop_
_entity.id
_entity.type
_entity.pdbx_description
1 polymer ?
#
loop_
_entity_poly.entity_id
_entity_poly.type
_entity_poly.pdbx_seq_one_letter_code
_entity_poly.pdbx_strand_id
1 'polypeptide(L)' 'GAGKTTLLATISRRIKGEPTGEIYLNGKSADRELMVGISGFVPQEDLAVETLTVQEHMEFM' A
#
# COMPACT_ATOMS: atom_id res chain seq x y z
N GLY A 1 19.58 -0.64 9.20
CA GLY A 1 18.21 -0.78 8.64
C GLY A 1 17.86 -2.24 8.58
N ALA A 2 16.76 -2.66 9.20
CA ALA A 2 16.36 -4.08 9.28
C ALA A 2 15.39 -4.49 8.17
N GLY A 3 15.20 -3.68 7.13
CA GLY A 3 14.31 -3.98 6.00
C GLY A 3 12.81 -3.80 6.28
N LYS A 4 12.40 -3.23 7.42
CA LYS A 4 10.96 -3.06 7.78
C LYS A 4 10.15 -2.29 6.74
N THR A 5 10.62 -1.10 6.34
CA THR A 5 9.94 -0.27 5.34
C THR A 5 9.89 -0.98 3.99
N THR A 6 10.97 -1.67 3.63
CA THR A 6 11.04 -2.49 2.42
C THR A 6 10.01 -3.62 2.46
N LEU A 7 9.94 -4.37 3.57
CA LEU A 7 8.97 -5.45 3.76
C LEU A 7 7.53 -4.94 3.63
N LEU A 8 7.19 -3.83 4.29
CA LEU A 8 5.86 -3.23 4.23
C LEU A 8 5.48 -2.84 2.79
N ALA A 9 6.42 -2.22 2.05
CA ALA A 9 6.21 -1.86 0.65
C ALA A 9 6.13 -3.09 -0.29
N THR A 10 6.87 -4.16 0.04
CA THR A 10 6.85 -5.45 -0.66
C THR A 10 5.49 -6.12 -0.55
N ILE A 11 4.98 -6.28 0.69
CA ILE A 11 3.71 -6.99 0.91
C ILE A 11 2.52 -6.21 0.33
N SER A 12 2.59 -4.88 0.31
CA SER A 12 1.57 -4.06 -0.37
C SER A 12 1.70 -4.10 -1.90
N ARG A 13 2.70 -4.79 -2.45
CA ARG A 13 3.03 -4.86 -3.89
C ARG A 13 3.17 -3.49 -4.57
N ARG A 14 3.74 -2.50 -3.86
CA ARG A 14 3.90 -1.11 -4.34
C ARG A 14 5.33 -0.74 -4.76
N ILE A 15 6.29 -1.65 -4.63
CA ILE A 15 7.69 -1.48 -5.08
C ILE A 15 7.93 -2.01 -6.49
N LYS A 16 8.91 -1.39 -7.18
CA LYS A 16 9.51 -1.92 -8.41
C LYS A 16 10.56 -2.96 -8.02
N GLY A 17 10.22 -4.24 -8.16
CA GLY A 17 11.08 -5.38 -7.92
C GLY A 17 10.27 -6.67 -7.93
N GLU A 18 10.93 -7.80 -8.18
CA GLU A 18 10.33 -9.13 -8.10
C GLU A 18 10.65 -9.74 -6.73
N PRO A 19 9.81 -9.55 -5.70
CA PRO A 19 10.01 -10.22 -4.43
C PRO A 19 9.81 -11.72 -4.60
N THR A 20 10.66 -12.51 -3.94
CA THR A 20 10.50 -13.96 -3.87
C THR A 20 9.62 -14.36 -2.70
N GLY A 21 9.00 -15.55 -2.80
CA GLY A 21 8.09 -16.08 -1.79
C GLY A 21 6.62 -15.93 -2.15
N GLU A 22 5.75 -16.38 -1.25
CA GLU A 22 4.31 -16.43 -1.45
C GLU A 22 3.60 -15.55 -0.43
N ILE A 23 2.55 -14.86 -0.87
CA ILE A 23 1.68 -14.06 0.00
C ILE A 23 0.31 -14.72 -0.05
N TYR A 24 -0.24 -15.02 1.13
CA TYR A 24 -1.59 -15.56 1.26
C TYR A 24 -2.45 -14.59 2.06
N LEU A 25 -3.66 -14.36 1.57
CA LEU A 25 -4.71 -13.66 2.29
C LEU A 25 -5.86 -14.63 2.51
N ASN A 26 -6.24 -14.86 3.77
CA ASN A 26 -7.29 -15.82 4.13
C ASN A 26 -7.08 -17.21 3.50
N GLY A 27 -5.83 -17.67 3.45
CA GLY A 27 -5.45 -18.97 2.88
C GLY A 27 -5.42 -19.05 1.35
N LYS A 28 -5.67 -17.94 0.64
CA LYS A 28 -5.62 -17.87 -0.83
C LYS A 28 -4.42 -17.05 -1.29
N SER A 29 -3.77 -17.45 -2.37
CA SER A 29 -2.66 -16.69 -2.94
C SER A 29 -3.12 -15.28 -3.29
N ALA A 30 -2.36 -14.28 -2.85
CA ALA A 30 -2.64 -12.87 -3.07
C ALA A 30 -1.70 -12.32 -4.13
N ASP A 31 -2.26 -11.99 -5.28
CA ASP A 31 -1.57 -11.29 -6.35
C ASP A 31 -1.56 -9.77 -6.14
N ARG A 32 -0.97 -9.05 -7.10
CA ARG A 32 -0.87 -7.59 -7.04
C ARG A 32 -2.24 -6.92 -7.12
N GLU A 33 -3.12 -7.43 -7.98
CA GLU A 33 -4.42 -6.83 -8.25
C GLU A 33 -5.32 -6.94 -7.02
N LEU A 34 -5.36 -8.11 -6.38
CA LEU A 34 -6.05 -8.32 -5.13
C LEU A 34 -5.50 -7.39 -4.03
N MET A 35 -4.17 -7.38 -3.83
CA MET A 35 -3.57 -6.57 -2.77
C MET A 35 -3.86 -5.07 -2.96
N VAL A 36 -3.78 -4.55 -4.19
CA VAL A 36 -4.11 -3.14 -4.48
C VAL A 36 -5.60 -2.86 -4.27
N GLY A 37 -6.49 -3.81 -4.59
CA GLY A 37 -7.94 -3.61 -4.47
C GLY A 37 -8.49 -3.67 -3.05
N ILE A 38 -7.84 -4.38 -2.14
CA ILE A 38 -8.35 -4.60 -0.77
C ILE A 38 -7.60 -3.83 0.31
N SER A 39 -6.41 -3.29 0.00
CA SER A 39 -5.53 -2.69 1.00
C SER A 39 -5.18 -1.24 0.68
N GLY A 40 -5.28 -0.40 1.71
CA GLY A 40 -4.72 0.94 1.72
C GLY A 40 -3.26 0.90 2.17
N PHE A 41 -2.43 1.75 1.58
CA PHE A 41 -1.06 1.97 2.01
C PHE A 41 -0.89 3.42 2.41
N VAL A 42 -0.49 3.66 3.65
CA VAL A 42 -0.21 5.00 4.16
C VAL A 42 1.30 5.25 4.04
N PRO A 43 1.74 6.20 3.19
CA PRO A 43 3.16 6.54 3.09
C PRO A 43 3.69 7.21 4.36
N GLN A 44 5.00 7.38 4.45
CA GLN A 44 5.64 8.04 5.59
C GLN A 44 5.36 9.55 5.64
N GLU A 45 5.21 10.16 4.47
CA GLU A 45 4.88 11.57 4.32
C GLU A 45 3.37 11.72 4.11
N ASP A 46 2.81 12.82 4.61
CA ASP A 46 1.40 13.14 4.43
C ASP A 46 1.11 13.49 2.96
N LEU A 47 -0.05 13.07 2.46
CA LEU A 47 -0.53 13.34 1.11
C LEU A 47 -1.63 14.42 1.09
N ALA A 48 -1.93 15.05 2.23
CA ALA A 48 -2.94 16.09 2.33
C ALA A 48 -2.65 17.27 1.38
N VAL A 49 -3.70 17.73 0.69
CA VAL A 49 -3.64 18.93 -0.16
C VAL A 49 -4.04 20.12 0.70
N GLU A 50 -3.10 21.02 0.97
CA GLU A 50 -3.28 22.13 1.93
C GLU A 50 -4.44 23.07 1.59
N THR A 51 -4.84 23.15 0.32
CA THR A 51 -5.92 24.03 -0.14
C THR A 51 -7.30 23.40 -0.07
N LEU A 52 -7.42 22.12 0.30
CA LEU A 52 -8.69 21.42 0.44
C LEU A 52 -9.15 21.40 1.91
N THR A 53 -10.46 21.50 2.11
CA THR A 53 -11.07 21.10 3.38
C THR A 53 -10.96 19.58 3.57
N VAL A 54 -11.14 19.11 4.81
CA VAL A 54 -11.12 17.67 5.12
C VAL A 54 -12.17 16.89 4.32
N GLN A 55 -13.37 17.47 4.15
CA GLN A 55 -14.45 16.82 3.39
C GLN A 55 -14.08 16.69 1.91
N GLU A 56 -13.57 17.75 1.29
CA GLU A 56 -13.14 17.73 -0.11
C GLU A 56 -11.99 16.74 -0.31
N HIS A 57 -11.04 16.67 0.62
CA HIS A 57 -9.93 15.72 0.54
C HIS A 57 -10.42 14.26 0.55
N MET A 58 -11.38 13.92 1.40
CA MET A 58 -11.96 12.57 1.49
C MET A 58 -12.84 12.22 0.28
N GLU A 59 -13.38 13.22 -0.43
CA GLU A 59 -14.22 13.00 -1.61
C GLU A 59 -13.39 12.82 -2.89
N PHE A 60 -12.23 13.48 -2.99
CA PHE A 60 -11.42 13.48 -4.22
C PHE A 60 -10.24 12.49 -4.23
N MET A 61 -9.70 12.11 -3.07
CA MET A 61 -8.55 11.20 -2.95
C MET A 61 -8.99 9.76 -2.70
#